data_AF-A0A2V9YVT7-F1
#
_entry.id   AF-A0A2V9YVT7-F1
#
_cell.length_a   1.000
_cell.length_b   1.000
_cell.length_c   1.000
_cell.angle_alpha   90.00
_cell.angle_beta   90.00
_cell.angle_gamma   90.00
#
_symmetry.space_group_name_H-M   'P 1'
#
loop_
_entity.id
_entity.type
_entity.pdbx_description
1 polymer ?
#
loop_
_entity_poly.entity_id
_entity_poly.type
_entity_poly.pdbx_seq_one_letter_code
_entity_poly.pdbx_strand_id
1 'polypeptide(L)'
;MNQRWKIQDNAKGRVNEVCTDATLTPEKKRDRIRQINQETEQEIAKIIPAKQLEEFKACQAEQDREKEKRPGKTTQKELGPCGGIIPEPPTSPGHSHEQPHNPSNQ
;
A
#
# COMPACT_ATOMS: atom_id res chain seq x y z
N MET A 1 -15.47 -12.37 -7.56
CA MET A 1 -14.10 -11.79 -7.48
C MET A 1 -13.73 -11.11 -8.78
N ASN A 2 -13.19 -9.89 -8.73
CA ASN A 2 -12.71 -9.14 -9.90
C ASN A 2 -11.32 -9.64 -10.32
N GLN A 3 -11.06 -9.81 -11.63
CA GLN A 3 -9.77 -10.34 -12.12
C GLN A 3 -8.58 -9.42 -11.80
N ARG A 4 -8.76 -8.09 -11.89
CA ARG A 4 -7.74 -7.11 -11.50
C ARG A 4 -7.31 -7.28 -10.05
N TRP A 5 -8.28 -7.53 -9.17
CA TRP A 5 -8.00 -7.74 -7.75
C TRP A 5 -7.13 -8.98 -7.52
N LYS A 6 -7.40 -10.09 -8.21
CA LYS A 6 -6.58 -11.31 -8.11
C LYS A 6 -5.12 -11.08 -8.52
N ILE A 7 -4.90 -10.33 -9.60
CA ILE A 7 -3.55 -9.99 -10.09
C ILE A 7 -2.81 -9.14 -9.04
N GLN A 8 -3.46 -8.12 -8.49
CA GLN A 8 -2.86 -7.28 -7.45
C GLN A 8 -2.60 -8.04 -6.15
N ASP A 9 -3.50 -8.93 -5.75
CA ASP A 9 -3.36 -9.73 -4.55
C ASP A 9 -2.16 -10.69 -4.65
N ASN A 10 -1.99 -11.33 -5.81
CA ASN A 10 -0.80 -12.14 -6.09
C ASN A 10 0.50 -11.31 -6.05
N ALA A 11 0.49 -10.12 -6.66
CA ALA A 11 1.64 -9.22 -6.64
C ALA A 11 2.04 -8.82 -5.22
N LYS A 12 1.06 -8.55 -4.35
CA LYS A 12 1.32 -8.26 -2.93
C LYS A 12 2.01 -9.43 -2.22
N GLY A 13 1.59 -10.67 -2.48
CA GLY A 13 2.24 -11.87 -1.97
C GLY A 13 3.72 -11.92 -2.37
N ARG A 14 4.00 -11.72 -3.67
CA ARG A 14 5.37 -11.70 -4.21
C ARG A 14 6.22 -10.58 -3.61
N VAL A 15 5.65 -9.38 -3.43
CA VAL A 15 6.34 -8.27 -2.76
C VAL A 15 6.67 -8.63 -1.32
N ASN A 16 5.72 -9.24 -0.60
CA ASN A 16 5.95 -9.66 0.77
C ASN A 16 7.10 -10.68 0.88
N GLU A 17 7.14 -11.66 -0.01
CA GLU A 17 8.24 -12.63 -0.09
C GLU A 17 9.59 -11.93 -0.25
N VAL A 18 9.71 -11.00 -1.21
CA VAL A 18 10.94 -10.21 -1.44
C VAL A 18 11.31 -9.36 -0.22
N CYS A 19 10.32 -8.76 0.46
CA CYS A 19 10.56 -7.98 1.66
C CYS A 19 11.14 -8.84 2.79
N THR A 20 10.62 -10.06 2.96
CA THR A 20 11.06 -11.01 3.99
C THR A 20 12.32 -11.78 3.65
N ASP A 21 12.78 -11.75 2.40
CA ASP A 21 13.98 -12.46 1.96
C ASP A 21 15.24 -11.86 2.61
N ALA A 22 15.88 -12.60 3.52
CA ALA A 22 17.09 -12.16 4.21
C ALA A 22 18.35 -12.25 3.33
N THR A 23 18.28 -12.94 2.19
CA THR A 23 19.43 -13.15 1.28
C THR A 23 19.65 -11.98 0.32
N LEU A 24 18.64 -11.12 0.16
CA LEU A 24 18.69 -9.98 -0.75
C LEU A 24 19.16 -8.70 -0.04
N THR A 25 20.04 -7.96 -0.70
CA THR A 25 20.38 -6.60 -0.27
C THR A 25 19.18 -5.67 -0.45
N PRO A 26 19.10 -4.56 0.32
CA PRO A 26 18.00 -3.60 0.18
C PRO A 26 17.82 -3.07 -1.25
N GLU A 27 18.91 -2.87 -1.97
CA GLU A 27 18.88 -2.41 -3.36
C GLU A 27 18.27 -3.46 -4.29
N LYS A 28 18.71 -4.72 -4.18
CA LYS A 28 18.13 -5.83 -4.95
C LYS A 28 16.65 -6.04 -4.62
N LYS A 29 16.23 -5.85 -3.37
CA LYS A 29 14.82 -5.89 -2.99
C LYS A 29 14.01 -4.84 -3.74
N ARG A 30 14.49 -3.58 -3.78
CA ARG A 30 13.80 -2.51 -4.52
C ARG A 30 13.68 -2.81 -6.01
N ASP A 31 14.74 -3.32 -6.63
CA ASP A 31 14.73 -3.66 -8.05
C ASP A 31 13.75 -4.80 -8.34
N ARG A 32 13.73 -5.82 -7.48
CA ARG A 32 12.80 -6.94 -7.61
C ARG A 32 11.35 -6.52 -7.41
N ILE A 33 11.07 -5.64 -6.45
CA ILE A 33 9.74 -5.05 -6.26
C ILE A 33 9.31 -4.23 -7.48
N ARG A 34 10.22 -3.43 -8.05
CA ARG A 34 9.96 -2.66 -9.27
C ARG A 34 9.57 -3.58 -10.43
N GLN A 35 10.28 -4.69 -10.59
CA GLN A 35 9.96 -5.70 -11.60
C GLN A 35 8.57 -6.32 -11.37
N ILE A 36 8.24 -6.72 -10.13
CA ILE A 36 6.92 -7.27 -9.79
C ILE A 36 5.81 -6.26 -10.16
N ASN A 37 6.00 -4.99 -9.83
CA ASN A 37 5.01 -3.96 -10.13
C ASN A 37 4.82 -3.78 -11.65
N GLN A 38 5.90 -3.75 -12.43
CA GLN A 38 5.83 -3.64 -13.89
C GLN A 38 5.11 -4.84 -14.53
N GLU A 39 5.43 -6.06 -14.09
CA GLU A 39 4.73 -7.28 -14.56
C GLU A 39 3.24 -7.22 -14.24
N THR A 40 2.90 -6.79 -13.03
CA THR A 40 1.52 -6.65 -12.55
C THR A 40 0.73 -5.64 -13.40
N GLU A 41 1.33 -4.49 -13.72
CA GLU A 41 0.71 -3.48 -14.59
C GLU A 41 0.44 -4.03 -16.00
N GLN A 42 1.39 -4.79 -16.55
CA GLN A 42 1.21 -5.43 -17.87
C GLN A 42 0.09 -6.47 -17.85
N GLU A 43 -0.04 -7.26 -16.79
CA GLU A 43 -1.14 -8.22 -16.64
C GLU A 43 -2.50 -7.53 -16.49
N ILE A 44 -2.54 -6.44 -15.72
CA ILE A 44 -3.75 -5.62 -15.60
C ILE A 44 -4.11 -4.98 -16.94
N ALA A 45 -3.13 -4.51 -17.71
CA ALA A 45 -3.38 -3.93 -19.04
C ALA A 45 -4.00 -4.92 -20.03
N LYS A 46 -3.75 -6.23 -19.88
CA LYS A 46 -4.36 -7.28 -20.73
C LYS A 46 -5.86 -7.45 -20.49
N ILE A 47 -6.34 -7.12 -19.29
CA ILE A 47 -7.77 -7.28 -18.91
C ILE A 47 -8.55 -5.97 -19.01
N ILE A 48 -7.89 -4.82 -19.15
CA ILE A 48 -8.54 -3.52 -19.35
C ILE A 48 -8.60 -3.23 -20.86
N PRO A 49 -9.80 -3.00 -21.44
CA PRO A 49 -9.92 -2.53 -22.82
C PRO A 49 -9.10 -1.27 -23.07
N ALA A 50 -8.42 -1.18 -24.21
CA ALA A 50 -7.46 -0.10 -24.49
C ALA A 50 -8.01 1.33 -24.25
N LYS A 51 -9.27 1.58 -24.64
CA LYS A 51 -9.93 2.88 -24.38
C LYS A 51 -10.09 3.18 -22.88
N GLN A 52 -10.47 2.19 -22.08
CA GLN A 52 -10.61 2.34 -20.64
C GLN A 52 -9.26 2.47 -19.93
N LEU A 53 -8.21 1.86 -20.49
CA LEU A 53 -6.85 1.98 -19.95
C LEU A 53 -6.31 3.40 -20.12
N GLU A 54 -6.54 4.03 -21.27
CA GLU A 54 -6.14 5.41 -21.53
C GLU A 54 -6.87 6.40 -20.62
N GLU A 55 -8.19 6.27 -20.47
CA GLU A 55 -8.97 7.09 -19.53
C GLU A 55 -8.50 6.91 -18.08
N PHE A 56 -8.21 5.67 -17.68
CA PHE A 56 -7.69 5.37 -16.35
C PHE A 56 -6.32 6.03 -16.11
N LYS A 57 -5.40 5.92 -17.06
CA LYS A 57 -4.08 6.57 -16.98
C LYS A 57 -4.20 8.09 -16.90
N ALA A 58 -5.10 8.69 -17.68
CA ALA A 58 -5.35 10.13 -17.64
C ALA A 58 -5.84 10.58 -16.26
N CYS A 59 -6.81 9.85 -15.68
CA CYS A 59 -7.30 10.11 -14.33
C CYS A 59 -6.19 9.96 -13.26
N GLN A 60 -5.34 8.94 -13.40
CA GLN A 60 -4.24 8.72 -12.48
C GLN A 60 -3.18 9.84 -12.56
N ALA A 61 -2.80 10.25 -13.77
CA ALA A 61 -1.88 11.36 -13.98
C ALA A 61 -2.40 12.68 -13.41
N GLU A 62 -3.71 12.94 -13.52
CA GLU A 62 -4.33 14.09 -12.88
C GLU A 62 -4.23 14.02 -11.36
N GLN A 63 -4.57 12.88 -10.74
CA GLN A 63 -4.44 12.71 -9.29
C GLN A 63 -3.00 12.91 -8.80
N ASP A 64 -2.01 12.38 -9.51
CA ASP A 64 -0.62 12.50 -9.11
C ASP A 64 -0.13 13.95 -9.23
N ARG A 65 -0.55 14.68 -10.27
CA ARG A 65 -0.31 16.13 -10.40
C ARG A 65 -0.99 16.92 -9.28
N GLU A 66 -2.18 16.53 -8.84
CA GLU A 66 -2.85 17.18 -7.70
C GLU A 66 -2.17 16.88 -6.35
N LYS A 67 -1.55 15.70 -6.19
CA LYS A 67 -0.70 15.40 -5.02
C LYS A 67 0.57 16.24 -5.01
N GLU A 68 1.22 16.41 -6.17
CA GLU A 68 2.42 17.25 -6.31
C GLU A 68 2.14 18.72 -5.94
N LYS A 69 0.96 19.23 -6.27
CA LYS A 69 0.51 20.58 -5.90
C LYS A 69 0.22 20.76 -4.40
N ARG A 70 0.13 19.68 -3.62
CA ARG A 70 -0.10 19.70 -2.17
C ARG A 70 1.07 19.09 -1.41
N PRO A 71 2.28 19.67 -1.48
CA PRO A 71 3.39 19.22 -0.66
C PRO A 71 3.04 19.55 0.80
N GLY A 72 2.74 18.53 1.60
CA GLY A 72 2.73 18.67 3.07
C GLY A 72 1.42 19.00 3.78
N LYS A 73 0.24 18.54 3.33
CA LYS A 73 -0.93 18.50 4.25
C LYS A 73 -0.80 17.31 5.21
N THR A 74 0.19 17.36 6.09
CA THR A 74 0.42 16.43 7.21
C THR A 74 -0.08 16.99 8.54
N THR A 75 -1.04 17.94 8.55
CA THR A 75 -1.49 18.56 9.79
C THR A 75 -2.69 17.90 10.46
N GLN A 76 -3.40 16.99 9.79
CA GLN A 76 -4.30 16.02 10.41
C GLN A 76 -4.31 14.78 9.52
N LYS A 77 -4.25 13.58 10.10
CA LYS A 77 -4.39 12.30 9.37
C LYS A 77 -5.83 12.15 8.87
N GLU A 78 -6.26 13.01 7.97
CA GLU A 78 -7.48 12.83 7.17
C GLU A 78 -7.14 11.80 6.09
N LEU A 79 -7.75 10.62 6.15
CA LEU A 79 -7.52 9.50 5.22
C LEU A 79 -8.18 9.71 3.84
N GLY A 80 -8.39 10.97 3.44
CA GLY A 80 -9.04 11.35 2.19
C GLY A 80 -10.57 11.23 2.23
N PRO A 81 -11.28 11.51 1.12
CA PRO A 81 -12.74 11.54 1.09
C PRO A 81 -13.42 10.18 1.35
N CYS A 82 -12.67 9.08 1.23
CA CYS A 82 -13.15 7.72 1.53
C CYS A 82 -12.70 7.22 2.92
N GLY A 83 -11.94 8.01 3.67
CA GLY A 83 -11.45 7.65 4.99
C GLY A 83 -11.53 8.86 5.91
N GLY A 84 -12.41 8.80 6.91
CA GLY A 84 -12.60 9.89 7.86
C GLY A 84 -11.34 10.29 8.63
N ILE A 85 -11.51 11.22 9.56
CA ILE A 85 -10.44 11.65 10.47
C ILE A 85 -9.99 10.49 11.36
N ILE A 86 -8.68 10.22 11.43
CA ILE A 86 -8.13 9.43 12.53
C ILE A 86 -8.03 10.37 13.73
N PRO A 87 -8.76 10.14 14.84
CA PRO A 87 -8.58 10.92 16.06
C PRO A 87 -7.14 10.75 16.56
N GLU A 88 -6.51 11.86 16.96
CA GLU A 88 -5.19 11.82 17.58
C GLU A 88 -5.27 10.99 18.87
N PRO A 89 -4.34 10.06 19.12
CA PRO A 89 -4.26 9.41 20.42
C PRO A 89 -3.92 10.48 21.47
N PRO A 90 -4.59 10.51 22.63
CA PRO A 90 -4.28 11.48 23.67
C PRO A 90 -2.82 11.29 24.08
N THR A 91 -2.03 12.35 24.02
CA THR A 91 -0.70 12.42 24.61
C THR A 91 -0.80 12.10 26.11
N SER A 92 -0.55 10.85 26.47
CA SER A 92 -0.35 10.39 27.84
C SER A 92 1.12 10.01 27.99
N PRO A 93 1.86 10.55 28.98
CA PRO A 93 3.25 10.19 29.18
C PRO A 93 3.33 8.81 29.84
N GLY A 94 4.02 7.88 29.19
CA GLY A 94 4.45 6.59 29.77
C GLY A 94 3.45 5.45 29.59
N HIS A 95 3.70 4.58 28.61
CA HIS A 95 3.08 3.25 28.59
C HIS A 95 4.17 2.21 28.89
N SER A 96 4.19 1.78 30.16
CA SER A 96 4.74 0.48 30.55
C SER A 96 4.02 -0.60 29.76
N HIS A 97 4.80 -1.45 29.10
CA HIS A 97 4.29 -2.65 28.45
C HIS A 97 3.94 -3.68 29.54
N GLU A 98 2.71 -3.63 30.05
CA GLU A 98 2.16 -4.76 30.80
C GLU A 98 1.53 -5.75 29.80
N GLN A 99 2.22 -6.87 29.70
CA GLN A 99 1.85 -8.06 28.95
C GLN A 99 0.77 -8.80 29.77
N PRO A 100 -0.41 -9.15 29.23
CA PRO A 100 -1.34 -9.99 29.99
C PRO A 100 -0.82 -11.42 30.04
N HIS A 101 -0.31 -11.79 31.23
CA HIS A 101 -0.02 -13.16 31.62
C HIS A 101 -1.33 -13.94 31.71
N ASN A 102 -1.39 -15.08 31.02
CA ASN A 102 -2.50 -16.03 31.08
C ASN A 102 -2.33 -16.93 32.33
N PRO A 103 -3.23 -16.93 33.32
CA PRO A 103 -3.17 -17.89 34.42
C PRO A 103 -4.01 -19.12 34.09
N SER A 104 -3.30 -20.22 33.86
CA SER A 104 -3.82 -21.59 33.93
C SER A 104 -4.14 -21.96 35.38
N ASN A 105 -5.34 -22.48 35.64
CA ASN A 105 -5.76 -23.32 36.80
C ASN A 105 -7.26 -23.60 36.61
N GLN A 106 -7.83 -24.80 36.75
CA GLN A 106 -7.45 -26.09 37.34
C GLN A 106 -8.16 -27.20 36.54
#